data_AF-A0A8C6TLS4-F1
#
_entry.id   AF-A0A8C6TLS4-F1
#
_cell.length_a   1.000
_cell.length_b   1.000
_cell.length_c   1.000
_cell.angle_alpha   90.00
_cell.angle_beta   90.00
_cell.angle_gamma   90.00
#
_symmetry.space_group_name_H-M   'P 1'
#
loop_
_entity.id
_entity.type
_entity.pdbx_description
1 polymer ?
#
loop_
_entity_poly.entity_id
_entity_poly.type
_entity_poly.pdbx_seq_one_letter_code
_entity_poly.pdbx_strand_id
1 'polypeptide(L)'
;MLKMILFRKFRVLLLMVFLVACTMHIMIDLLPKLEKRATGADGSTGDGGCQCSHHPGGETQSWGNHRARSPSVSGWPNNKHALRILQDFSNEPGVNLTSHSLEKLNGVRVDALRRMRAPGGRAADKHKPLMRDASGGRMVTVRGGSRLAVLFEHPLFKTELPVLTDDDTLFNVNADIKFYPRTTGNQGWHNEEANGEEDEFSPTVEGTAESYPNWLRFHIGINRYELYPRHSAVLEALLKDLVSQKITSVAMKSGGTQLKLIMTFQNYGQALFKPMKQTREQETPPDFFYFSDFERHNAEIAAFHLDRILDFRRVPPVAGRLVNMTREIRDVTRDKKLWRTFFISPANNVCFYGECSYYCSTEHALCGKPDQIEGSLAAFLPDLNLAKRKTWRNPWRRSYHKRKKAEWEVDPDYCDEVKQTPPYDRGTRLLDIMDMTIFDFLMGNMDRHHYETFEKFGNDTFIIHLDNGRGFGKHSHDELSILVPLSQCCRVRQSTYFRLQLLAKEDYRLSALMEESLSQDHLSPLLIQPHLQAMDRRLRLVLQVLAVCIDKEGYANVMEEDLQEATGTHRSPGYR
;
A
#
# COMPACT_ATOMS: atom_id res chain seq x y z
N MET A 1 57.75 -11.94 37.03
CA MET A 1 57.79 -12.58 35.69
C MET A 1 56.46 -13.15 35.21
N LEU A 2 55.74 -13.97 36.00
CA LEU A 2 54.61 -14.80 35.51
C LEU A 2 53.50 -14.04 34.72
N LYS A 3 53.07 -12.86 35.18
CA LYS A 3 52.04 -12.03 34.49
C LYS A 3 52.42 -11.63 33.06
N MET A 4 53.70 -11.36 32.75
CA MET A 4 54.13 -11.00 31.40
C MET A 4 54.10 -12.18 30.42
N ILE A 5 54.37 -13.39 30.91
CA ILE A 5 54.32 -14.61 30.10
C ILE A 5 52.86 -14.92 29.72
N LEU A 6 51.93 -14.75 30.67
CA LEU A 6 50.50 -14.94 30.42
C LEU A 6 49.96 -13.95 29.38
N PHE A 7 50.32 -12.66 29.48
CA PHE A 7 49.92 -11.64 28.51
C PHE A 7 50.49 -11.87 27.10
N ARG A 8 51.73 -12.38 27.00
CA ARG A 8 52.32 -12.79 25.71
C ARG A 8 51.58 -14.00 25.12
N LYS A 9 51.30 -15.03 25.92
CA LYS A 9 50.52 -16.21 25.47
C LYS A 9 49.11 -15.82 24.99
N PHE A 10 48.43 -14.92 25.69
CA PHE A 10 47.10 -14.43 25.29
C PHE A 10 47.13 -13.67 23.97
N ARG A 11 48.14 -12.81 23.74
CA ARG A 11 48.31 -12.10 22.45
C ARG A 11 48.64 -13.05 21.29
N VAL A 12 49.45 -14.09 21.53
CA VAL A 12 49.72 -15.13 20.52
C VAL A 12 48.45 -15.93 20.19
N LEU A 13 47.63 -16.27 21.20
CA LEU A 13 46.35 -16.95 21.00
C LEU A 13 45.40 -16.12 20.11
N LEU A 14 45.26 -14.82 20.40
CA LEU A 14 44.47 -13.88 19.60
C LEU A 14 44.96 -13.78 18.15
N LEU A 15 46.27 -13.74 17.94
CA LEU A 15 46.89 -13.74 16.61
C LEU A 15 46.62 -15.04 15.84
N MET A 16 46.68 -16.19 16.51
CA MET A 16 46.36 -17.49 15.90
C MET A 16 44.88 -17.61 15.53
N VAL A 17 43.97 -17.16 16.40
CA VAL A 17 42.52 -17.12 16.10
C VAL A 17 42.23 -16.21 14.90
N PHE A 18 42.86 -15.03 14.83
CA PHE A 18 42.71 -14.12 13.71
C PHE A 18 43.26 -14.70 12.39
N LEU A 19 44.42 -15.39 12.43
CA LEU A 19 44.97 -16.07 11.27
C LEU A 19 44.06 -17.21 10.77
N VAL A 20 43.48 -18.00 11.67
CA VAL A 20 42.52 -19.08 11.31
C VAL A 20 41.24 -18.49 10.71
N ALA A 21 40.72 -17.38 11.25
CA ALA A 21 39.56 -16.70 10.66
C ALA A 21 39.87 -16.19 9.24
N CYS A 22 41.03 -15.57 9.04
CA CYS A 22 41.47 -15.11 7.72
C CYS A 22 41.65 -16.25 6.71
N THR A 23 42.27 -17.37 7.10
CA THR A 23 42.41 -18.52 6.19
C THR A 23 41.07 -19.19 5.87
N MET A 24 40.14 -19.24 6.82
CA MET A 24 38.78 -19.74 6.56
C MET A 24 38.03 -18.84 5.57
N HIS A 25 38.06 -17.50 5.73
CA HIS A 25 37.46 -16.58 4.76
C HIS A 25 38.09 -16.72 3.36
N ILE A 26 39.43 -16.80 3.28
CA ILE A 26 40.14 -17.01 2.00
C ILE A 26 39.73 -18.33 1.35
N MET A 27 39.55 -19.42 2.11
CA MET A 27 39.07 -20.70 1.59
C MET A 27 37.62 -20.61 1.09
N ILE A 28 36.72 -19.98 1.85
CA ILE A 28 35.31 -19.79 1.46
C ILE A 28 35.18 -18.97 0.17
N ASP A 29 36.03 -17.96 -0.05
CA ASP A 29 36.02 -17.13 -1.27
C ASP A 29 36.73 -17.78 -2.49
N LEU A 30 37.54 -18.81 -2.28
CA LEU A 30 38.28 -19.52 -3.32
C LEU A 30 37.61 -20.83 -3.75
N LEU A 31 36.94 -21.56 -2.84
CA LEU A 31 36.26 -22.81 -3.14
C LEU A 31 35.26 -22.70 -4.32
N PRO A 32 34.35 -21.71 -4.37
CA PRO A 32 33.42 -21.53 -5.49
C PRO A 32 34.09 -21.22 -6.83
N LYS A 33 35.34 -20.71 -6.81
CA LYS A 33 36.13 -20.38 -8.01
C LYS A 33 36.94 -21.57 -8.53
N LEU A 34 37.28 -22.52 -7.65
CA LEU A 34 37.94 -23.78 -8.02
C LEU A 34 36.92 -24.80 -8.52
N GLU A 35 35.75 -24.88 -7.89
CA GLU A 35 34.66 -25.77 -8.29
C GLU A 35 34.11 -25.45 -9.69
N LYS A 36 33.95 -24.14 -10.01
CA LYS A 36 33.66 -23.65 -11.37
C LYS A 36 34.75 -23.94 -12.41
N ARG A 37 35.95 -24.32 -11.98
CA ARG A 37 37.08 -24.64 -12.88
C ARG A 37 37.25 -26.15 -13.07
N ALA A 38 36.83 -26.95 -12.09
CA ALA A 38 36.79 -28.42 -12.18
C ALA A 38 35.60 -28.94 -13.00
N THR A 39 34.43 -28.28 -12.89
CA THR A 39 33.20 -28.65 -13.62
C THR A 39 33.18 -28.23 -15.10
N GLY A 40 34.25 -27.61 -15.60
CA GLY A 40 34.37 -27.14 -16.99
C GLY A 40 35.17 -28.05 -17.92
N ALA A 41 35.51 -29.27 -17.49
CA ALA A 41 36.37 -30.18 -18.23
C ALA A 41 35.88 -31.64 -18.16
N ASP A 42 34.82 -31.96 -18.93
CA ASP A 42 34.63 -33.27 -19.57
C ASP A 42 33.64 -33.14 -20.76
N GLY A 43 33.80 -33.99 -21.78
CA GLY A 43 33.37 -33.78 -23.19
C GLY A 43 31.90 -33.42 -23.50
N SER A 44 31.49 -33.08 -24.73
CA SER A 44 32.17 -32.94 -26.03
C SER A 44 31.12 -32.82 -27.15
N THR A 45 31.42 -32.04 -28.22
CA THR A 45 30.84 -31.96 -29.59
C THR A 45 30.11 -30.67 -29.98
N GLY A 46 30.40 -30.15 -31.18
CA GLY A 46 29.42 -29.35 -31.95
C GLY A 46 29.70 -27.86 -32.27
N ASP A 47 30.86 -27.54 -32.88
CA ASP A 47 31.02 -26.46 -33.89
C ASP A 47 30.86 -24.96 -33.51
N GLY A 48 31.39 -24.03 -34.32
CA GLY A 48 30.80 -22.66 -34.39
C GLY A 48 31.60 -21.37 -34.12
N GLY A 49 32.94 -21.32 -34.22
CA GLY A 49 33.64 -20.14 -34.80
C GLY A 49 33.93 -18.83 -34.01
N CYS A 50 35.03 -18.19 -34.44
CA CYS A 50 35.45 -16.79 -34.32
C CYS A 50 36.15 -16.25 -33.04
N GLN A 51 37.45 -15.98 -33.21
CA GLN A 51 38.36 -15.26 -32.32
C GLN A 51 38.14 -13.74 -32.34
N CYS A 52 38.63 -13.05 -31.30
CA CYS A 52 39.67 -12.02 -31.47
C CYS A 52 40.31 -11.65 -30.12
N SER A 53 41.65 -11.62 -30.09
CA SER A 53 42.46 -11.27 -28.92
C SER A 53 43.44 -10.15 -29.31
N HIS A 54 43.65 -9.14 -28.48
CA HIS A 54 44.92 -8.37 -28.49
C HIS A 54 45.24 -7.79 -27.10
N HIS A 55 46.55 -7.63 -26.85
CA HIS A 55 47.18 -7.44 -25.54
C HIS A 55 47.45 -5.95 -25.18
N PRO A 56 47.85 -5.65 -23.92
CA PRO A 56 48.09 -4.29 -23.39
C PRO A 56 49.58 -3.90 -23.33
N GLY A 57 49.87 -2.64 -22.97
CA GLY A 57 51.17 -2.26 -22.39
C GLY A 57 51.52 -0.76 -22.44
N GLY A 58 52.34 -0.29 -21.50
CA GLY A 58 53.18 0.92 -21.65
C GLY A 58 53.00 2.05 -20.63
N GLU A 59 53.81 2.07 -19.57
CA GLU A 59 54.08 3.26 -18.73
C GLU A 59 55.18 4.14 -19.35
N THR A 60 55.27 5.43 -18.97
CA THR A 60 56.57 6.07 -18.59
C THR A 60 56.43 7.48 -17.97
N GLN A 61 56.99 7.65 -16.76
CA GLN A 61 57.88 8.74 -16.26
C GLN A 61 57.53 10.24 -16.54
N SER A 62 57.29 11.10 -15.52
CA SER A 62 58.27 11.81 -14.63
C SER A 62 58.43 13.31 -15.05
N TRP A 63 58.86 14.34 -14.28
CA TRP A 63 59.38 14.55 -12.90
C TRP A 63 59.10 16.04 -12.47
N GLY A 64 59.38 16.48 -11.22
CA GLY A 64 59.50 17.93 -10.92
C GLY A 64 59.17 18.47 -9.49
N ASN A 65 60.14 18.41 -8.57
CA ASN A 65 60.14 18.93 -7.17
C ASN A 65 59.68 20.42 -6.97
N HIS A 66 59.15 20.86 -5.81
CA HIS A 66 59.91 21.11 -4.55
C HIS A 66 59.06 21.53 -3.29
N ARG A 67 59.46 21.03 -2.10
CA ARG A 67 59.55 21.65 -0.71
C ARG A 67 58.38 22.50 -0.11
N ALA A 68 58.07 22.52 1.21
CA ALA A 68 58.42 21.69 2.39
C ALA A 68 57.59 22.03 3.67
N ARG A 69 57.37 21.03 4.57
CA ARG A 69 57.12 21.06 6.05
C ARG A 69 55.90 21.78 6.71
N SER A 70 54.86 20.98 7.04
CA SER A 70 54.30 20.65 8.40
C SER A 70 53.83 21.73 9.43
N PRO A 71 52.95 21.39 10.42
CA PRO A 71 51.76 20.49 10.40
C PRO A 71 50.52 21.03 11.20
N SER A 72 49.31 20.46 11.00
CA SER A 72 48.39 19.95 12.08
C SER A 72 46.87 19.89 11.71
N VAL A 73 46.18 18.98 12.42
CA VAL A 73 44.71 18.77 12.58
C VAL A 73 43.86 18.35 11.37
N SER A 74 43.41 17.11 11.46
CA SER A 74 42.48 16.35 10.61
C SER A 74 41.14 17.03 10.27
N GLY A 75 40.75 16.98 8.99
CA GLY A 75 39.43 17.42 8.50
C GLY A 75 38.40 16.29 8.31
N TRP A 76 37.12 16.66 8.27
CA TRP A 76 36.00 15.81 7.89
C TRP A 76 35.94 15.59 6.36
N PRO A 77 35.47 14.41 5.86
CA PRO A 77 35.15 14.23 4.44
C PRO A 77 33.84 14.92 4.04
N ASN A 78 33.90 15.68 2.96
CA ASN A 78 32.79 16.39 2.34
C ASN A 78 31.63 15.49 1.88
N ASN A 79 30.40 15.97 2.08
CA ASN A 79 29.22 15.52 1.31
C ASN A 79 28.37 16.72 0.80
N LYS A 80 29.04 17.81 0.41
CA LYS A 80 28.40 19.07 -0.02
C LYS A 80 27.99 19.13 -1.51
N HIS A 81 28.25 18.10 -2.30
CA HIS A 81 27.97 18.10 -3.75
C HIS A 81 26.59 17.55 -4.15
N ALA A 82 25.88 16.85 -3.25
CA ALA A 82 24.51 16.38 -3.53
C ALA A 82 23.43 17.47 -3.33
N LEU A 83 23.75 18.56 -2.61
CA LEU A 83 22.77 19.57 -2.16
C LEU A 83 22.65 20.80 -3.08
N ARG A 84 23.44 20.89 -4.16
CA ARG A 84 23.43 22.04 -5.09
C ARG A 84 22.60 21.85 -6.37
N ILE A 85 21.90 20.72 -6.54
CA ILE A 85 21.13 20.42 -7.76
C ILE A 85 19.61 20.59 -7.54
N LEU A 86 19.18 20.99 -6.34
CA LEU A 86 17.75 21.18 -5.99
C LEU A 86 17.39 22.59 -5.47
N GLN A 87 18.27 23.59 -5.64
CA GLN A 87 18.01 24.98 -5.19
C GLN A 87 17.85 26.00 -6.33
N ASP A 88 18.13 25.65 -7.59
CA ASP A 88 18.13 26.61 -8.72
C ASP A 88 16.92 26.47 -9.67
N PHE A 89 15.71 26.25 -9.13
CA PHE A 89 14.46 26.30 -9.91
C PHE A 89 13.35 27.07 -9.18
N SER A 90 13.58 28.37 -8.99
CA SER A 90 12.53 29.36 -8.70
C SER A 90 12.98 30.74 -9.17
N ASN A 91 12.90 30.97 -10.49
CA ASN A 91 12.58 32.25 -11.14
C ASN A 91 12.67 32.09 -12.67
N GLU A 92 11.55 32.32 -13.36
CA GLU A 92 11.39 32.96 -14.70
C GLU A 92 10.04 32.50 -15.32
N PRO A 93 9.26 33.40 -15.97
CA PRO A 93 7.90 33.07 -16.41
C PRO A 93 7.78 32.69 -17.91
N GLY A 94 6.96 31.67 -18.18
CA GLY A 94 6.16 31.55 -19.41
C GLY A 94 6.87 31.34 -20.75
N VAL A 95 7.00 30.07 -21.19
CA VAL A 95 7.16 29.72 -22.61
C VAL A 95 6.29 28.51 -22.96
N ASN A 96 5.38 28.67 -23.92
CA ASN A 96 4.70 27.56 -24.59
C ASN A 96 5.67 26.87 -25.54
N LEU A 97 6.02 25.60 -25.32
CA LEU A 97 6.64 24.75 -26.35
C LEU A 97 6.36 23.27 -26.11
N THR A 98 5.76 22.61 -27.10
CA THR A 98 5.48 21.17 -27.11
C THR A 98 6.74 20.35 -27.42
N SER A 99 7.18 19.48 -26.52
CA SER A 99 8.27 18.52 -26.77
C SER A 99 7.74 17.12 -27.10
N HIS A 100 7.72 16.78 -28.40
CA HIS A 100 7.53 15.40 -28.84
C HIS A 100 8.85 14.63 -28.71
N SER A 101 8.99 13.80 -27.67
CA SER A 101 10.09 12.82 -27.59
C SER A 101 9.77 11.58 -28.42
N LEU A 102 10.76 11.12 -29.18
CA LEU A 102 10.61 10.12 -30.24
C LEU A 102 11.33 8.82 -29.83
N GLU A 103 10.67 8.00 -29.01
CA GLU A 103 11.18 6.66 -28.66
C GLU A 103 10.39 5.53 -29.33
N LYS A 104 11.14 4.66 -29.99
CA LYS A 104 10.64 3.59 -30.87
C LYS A 104 10.39 2.32 -30.05
N LEU A 105 9.22 2.23 -29.43
CA LEU A 105 8.73 1.00 -28.79
C LEU A 105 8.27 -0.04 -29.84
N ASN A 106 8.51 -1.32 -29.60
CA ASN A 106 8.02 -2.41 -30.47
C ASN A 106 6.47 -2.42 -30.46
N GLY A 107 5.89 -2.02 -31.59
CA GLY A 107 4.49 -1.60 -31.69
C GLY A 107 3.50 -2.72 -32.00
N VAL A 108 3.19 -3.57 -31.01
CA VAL A 108 2.09 -4.56 -31.14
C VAL A 108 1.00 -4.38 -30.08
N ARG A 109 1.33 -4.09 -28.81
CA ARG A 109 0.33 -3.93 -27.72
C ARG A 109 0.06 -2.46 -27.31
N VAL A 110 1.02 -1.54 -27.47
CA VAL A 110 0.84 -0.12 -27.12
C VAL A 110 -0.13 0.60 -28.08
N ASP A 111 -0.13 0.23 -29.37
CA ASP A 111 -1.06 0.83 -30.35
C ASP A 111 -2.51 0.40 -30.13
N ALA A 112 -2.79 -0.74 -29.51
CA ALA A 112 -4.14 -1.10 -29.10
C ALA A 112 -4.68 -0.12 -28.04
N LEU A 113 -3.86 0.21 -27.03
CA LEU A 113 -4.21 1.22 -26.01
C LEU A 113 -4.24 2.65 -26.57
N ARG A 114 -3.36 3.01 -27.52
CA ARG A 114 -3.37 4.33 -28.17
C ARG A 114 -4.54 4.55 -29.14
N ARG A 115 -5.03 3.48 -29.78
CA ARG A 115 -6.21 3.53 -30.67
C ARG A 115 -7.53 3.70 -29.91
N MET A 116 -7.58 3.54 -28.59
CA MET A 116 -8.79 3.80 -27.78
C MET A 116 -9.21 5.29 -27.69
N ARG A 117 -8.57 6.22 -28.40
CA ARG A 117 -8.81 7.68 -28.28
C ARG A 117 -9.69 8.31 -29.37
N ALA A 118 -10.07 7.60 -30.44
CA ALA A 118 -11.01 8.00 -31.50
C ALA A 118 -11.24 6.80 -32.47
N PRO A 119 -12.36 6.70 -33.22
CA PRO A 119 -13.23 7.79 -33.67
C PRO A 119 -14.75 7.59 -33.45
N GLY A 120 -15.51 8.69 -33.54
CA GLY A 120 -16.94 8.63 -33.81
C GLY A 120 -17.22 8.48 -35.31
N GLY A 121 -18.19 7.64 -35.69
CA GLY A 121 -18.57 7.46 -37.11
C GLY A 121 -19.30 6.17 -37.42
N ARG A 122 -20.64 6.19 -37.26
CA ARG A 122 -21.66 5.29 -37.83
C ARG A 122 -21.20 3.99 -38.51
N ALA A 123 -21.52 2.84 -37.90
CA ALA A 123 -21.98 1.64 -38.59
C ALA A 123 -23.01 0.92 -37.69
N ALA A 124 -24.01 0.28 -38.28
CA ALA A 124 -25.14 -0.28 -37.54
C ALA A 124 -25.25 -1.81 -37.68
N ASP A 125 -25.81 -2.41 -36.63
CA ASP A 125 -26.64 -3.63 -36.67
C ASP A 125 -25.96 -4.99 -36.96
N LYS A 126 -25.70 -5.77 -35.88
CA LYS A 126 -26.37 -7.05 -35.57
C LYS A 126 -25.58 -7.90 -34.56
N HIS A 127 -26.07 -8.01 -33.32
CA HIS A 127 -26.09 -9.26 -32.53
C HIS A 127 -27.07 -9.12 -31.35
N LYS A 128 -27.78 -10.20 -31.00
CA LYS A 128 -28.77 -10.28 -29.92
C LYS A 128 -28.22 -11.10 -28.73
N PRO A 129 -28.80 -11.00 -27.52
CA PRO A 129 -29.37 -9.80 -26.90
C PRO A 129 -28.71 -9.51 -25.54
N LEU A 130 -28.57 -8.23 -25.20
CA LEU A 130 -28.38 -7.81 -23.80
C LEU A 130 -29.60 -8.27 -22.96
N MET A 131 -29.41 -8.42 -21.65
CA MET A 131 -30.47 -8.83 -20.70
C MET A 131 -31.81 -8.15 -20.99
N ARG A 132 -32.86 -8.97 -21.14
CA ARG A 132 -34.23 -8.57 -21.48
C ARG A 132 -34.76 -7.53 -20.49
N ASP A 133 -35.18 -6.37 -21.00
CA ASP A 133 -35.86 -5.34 -20.21
C ASP A 133 -37.07 -5.92 -19.46
N ALA A 134 -36.95 -6.00 -18.14
CA ALA A 134 -38.08 -6.12 -17.23
C ALA A 134 -38.80 -4.75 -17.17
N SER A 135 -39.52 -4.44 -18.24
CA SER A 135 -40.35 -3.24 -18.38
C SER A 135 -41.53 -3.27 -17.41
N GLY A 136 -41.25 -2.82 -16.19
CA GLY A 136 -42.20 -2.71 -15.07
C GLY A 136 -41.68 -1.86 -13.91
N GLY A 137 -40.40 -1.48 -13.93
CA GLY A 137 -39.83 -0.51 -12.99
C GLY A 137 -40.33 0.91 -13.25
N ARG A 138 -41.24 1.38 -12.38
CA ARG A 138 -41.68 2.78 -12.24
C ARG A 138 -40.46 3.72 -12.30
N MET A 139 -40.51 4.81 -13.08
CA MET A 139 -39.49 5.87 -13.01
C MET A 139 -39.38 6.38 -11.58
N VAL A 140 -38.36 5.94 -10.84
CA VAL A 140 -37.99 6.52 -9.56
C VAL A 140 -37.21 7.79 -9.87
N THR A 141 -37.94 8.88 -10.10
CA THR A 141 -37.35 10.21 -10.00
C THR A 141 -36.87 10.38 -8.55
N VAL A 142 -35.57 10.19 -8.29
CA VAL A 142 -34.96 10.35 -6.96
C VAL A 142 -34.95 11.84 -6.59
N ARG A 143 -36.12 12.36 -6.23
CA ARG A 143 -36.28 13.65 -5.53
C ARG A 143 -36.16 13.39 -4.04
N GLY A 144 -34.94 13.52 -3.51
CA GLY A 144 -34.68 13.56 -2.06
C GLY A 144 -34.25 12.26 -1.36
N GLY A 145 -33.92 11.19 -2.10
CA GLY A 145 -33.36 9.96 -1.53
C GLY A 145 -31.83 9.91 -1.54
N SER A 146 -31.24 9.25 -0.54
CA SER A 146 -29.82 8.90 -0.48
C SER A 146 -29.46 7.91 -1.60
N ARG A 147 -28.46 8.20 -2.44
CA ARG A 147 -28.01 7.27 -3.48
C ARG A 147 -27.19 6.14 -2.86
N LEU A 148 -26.42 6.45 -1.82
CA LEU A 148 -25.63 5.48 -1.08
C LEU A 148 -26.49 4.41 -0.40
N ALA A 149 -27.65 4.78 0.17
CA ALA A 149 -28.61 3.81 0.68
C ALA A 149 -29.16 2.90 -0.43
N VAL A 150 -29.57 3.49 -1.57
CA VAL A 150 -30.08 2.74 -2.74
C VAL A 150 -29.04 1.78 -3.32
N LEU A 151 -27.73 2.11 -3.28
CA LEU A 151 -26.65 1.19 -3.63
C LEU A 151 -26.67 -0.07 -2.74
N PHE A 152 -26.70 0.10 -1.42
CA PHE A 152 -26.67 -1.03 -0.49
C PHE A 152 -28.00 -1.81 -0.45
N GLU A 153 -29.10 -1.24 -0.94
CA GLU A 153 -30.35 -1.98 -1.18
C GLU A 153 -30.32 -2.87 -2.43
N HIS A 154 -29.39 -2.64 -3.36
CA HIS A 154 -29.30 -3.41 -4.62
C HIS A 154 -28.88 -4.88 -4.38
N PRO A 155 -29.43 -5.88 -5.10
CA PRO A 155 -29.13 -7.30 -4.86
C PRO A 155 -27.63 -7.69 -4.88
N LEU A 156 -26.80 -7.02 -5.70
CA LEU A 156 -25.34 -7.24 -5.74
C LEU A 156 -24.60 -6.84 -4.43
N PHE A 157 -25.27 -6.09 -3.55
CA PHE A 157 -24.84 -5.71 -2.20
C PHE A 157 -25.63 -6.47 -1.12
N LYS A 158 -26.36 -7.53 -1.51
CA LYS A 158 -27.07 -8.46 -0.61
C LYS A 158 -26.56 -9.90 -0.71
N THR A 159 -25.50 -10.14 -1.50
CA THR A 159 -24.76 -11.41 -1.48
C THR A 159 -24.29 -11.70 -0.05
N GLU A 160 -24.69 -12.86 0.46
CA GLU A 160 -24.28 -13.42 1.75
C GLU A 160 -22.89 -14.07 1.64
N LEU A 161 -22.19 -14.19 2.76
CA LEU A 161 -20.93 -14.93 2.84
C LEU A 161 -21.21 -16.42 3.09
N PRO A 162 -20.25 -17.32 2.79
CA PRO A 162 -20.29 -18.69 3.29
C PRO A 162 -20.48 -18.72 4.81
N VAL A 163 -21.16 -19.74 5.32
CA VAL A 163 -21.34 -19.94 6.77
C VAL A 163 -19.97 -20.07 7.44
N LEU A 164 -19.67 -19.16 8.36
CA LEU A 164 -18.38 -19.10 9.04
C LEU A 164 -18.23 -20.28 10.03
N THR A 165 -17.07 -20.94 9.97
CA THR A 165 -16.61 -21.91 10.97
C THR A 165 -15.60 -21.28 11.94
N ASP A 166 -15.20 -22.00 12.99
CA ASP A 166 -14.18 -21.57 13.96
C ASP A 166 -12.78 -21.32 13.33
N ASP A 167 -12.52 -21.89 12.15
CA ASP A 167 -11.33 -21.66 11.33
C ASP A 167 -11.45 -20.42 10.42
N ASP A 168 -12.65 -19.87 10.27
CA ASP A 168 -12.94 -18.69 9.45
C ASP A 168 -13.04 -17.40 10.27
N THR A 169 -13.15 -17.47 11.59
CA THR A 169 -13.00 -16.30 12.48
C THR A 169 -11.52 -15.96 12.67
N LEU A 170 -11.14 -14.71 12.90
CA LEU A 170 -9.75 -14.41 13.30
C LEU A 170 -9.50 -14.78 14.77
N PHE A 171 -10.47 -14.49 15.64
CA PHE A 171 -10.44 -14.76 17.07
C PHE A 171 -11.66 -15.58 17.51
N ASN A 172 -11.43 -16.72 18.16
CA ASN A 172 -12.49 -17.53 18.76
C ASN A 172 -12.82 -17.02 20.16
N VAL A 173 -13.94 -16.29 20.29
CA VAL A 173 -14.40 -15.66 21.54
C VAL A 173 -14.82 -16.70 22.61
N ASN A 174 -15.08 -17.94 22.21
CA ASN A 174 -15.41 -19.07 23.10
C ASN A 174 -14.18 -19.78 23.68
N ALA A 175 -12.96 -19.49 23.19
CA ALA A 175 -11.73 -19.83 23.91
C ALA A 175 -11.43 -18.70 24.91
N ASP A 176 -10.75 -19.00 26.03
CA ASP A 176 -10.48 -18.08 27.16
C ASP A 176 -9.57 -16.87 26.84
N ILE A 177 -9.88 -16.09 25.81
CA ILE A 177 -9.16 -14.87 25.43
C ILE A 177 -9.59 -13.73 26.36
N LYS A 178 -9.09 -13.76 27.59
CA LYS A 178 -9.07 -12.58 28.45
C LYS A 178 -8.09 -11.57 27.84
N PHE A 179 -8.63 -10.63 27.04
CA PHE A 179 -7.91 -9.45 26.57
C PHE A 179 -7.57 -8.55 27.76
N TYR A 180 -6.50 -8.87 28.48
CA TYR A 180 -5.89 -7.96 29.44
C TYR A 180 -5.16 -6.85 28.67
N PRO A 181 -5.53 -5.56 28.82
CA PRO A 181 -4.79 -4.45 28.24
C PRO A 181 -3.50 -4.18 29.03
N ARG A 182 -2.61 -5.18 29.12
CA ARG A 182 -1.24 -4.98 29.59
C ARG A 182 -0.40 -4.38 28.47
N THR A 183 0.35 -3.35 28.81
CA THR A 183 1.15 -2.54 27.89
C THR A 183 2.19 -3.37 27.12
N THR A 184 1.85 -3.80 25.91
CA THR A 184 2.83 -4.30 24.92
C THR A 184 3.57 -3.13 24.27
N GLY A 185 4.31 -2.39 25.11
CA GLY A 185 5.42 -1.59 24.62
C GLY A 185 6.42 -2.51 23.91
N ASN A 186 6.89 -2.09 22.73
CA ASN A 186 7.85 -2.82 21.92
C ASN A 186 9.07 -3.25 22.79
N GLN A 187 9.43 -4.54 22.79
CA GLN A 187 10.40 -5.15 23.71
C GLN A 187 11.85 -4.68 23.46
N GLY A 188 12.15 -3.45 23.87
CA GLY A 188 13.48 -2.84 23.83
C GLY A 188 13.73 -1.79 24.92
N TRP A 189 12.81 -1.67 25.89
CA TRP A 189 12.83 -0.63 26.92
C TRP A 189 12.53 -1.20 28.31
N HIS A 190 13.49 -1.96 28.85
CA HIS A 190 13.65 -2.08 30.30
C HIS A 190 14.98 -1.43 30.68
N ASN A 191 14.89 -0.35 31.45
CA ASN A 191 15.82 0.01 32.51
C ASN A 191 15.01 0.81 33.53
N GLU A 192 15.43 0.72 34.79
CA GLU A 192 14.59 0.93 35.97
C GLU A 192 14.34 2.42 36.30
N GLU A 193 13.58 2.65 37.38
CA GLU A 193 13.26 3.94 38.02
C GLU A 193 12.09 4.76 37.45
N ALA A 194 10.87 4.35 37.82
CA ALA A 194 9.75 5.27 38.08
C ALA A 194 8.74 4.64 39.05
N ASN A 195 8.94 4.79 40.37
CA ASN A 195 7.86 4.60 41.34
C ASN A 195 6.85 5.75 41.14
N GLY A 196 5.61 5.42 40.77
CA GLY A 196 4.52 6.38 40.62
C GLY A 196 3.20 5.64 40.49
N GLU A 197 2.33 5.84 41.47
CA GLU A 197 1.04 5.20 41.71
C GLU A 197 0.29 4.79 40.42
N GLU A 198 0.20 3.47 40.19
CA GLU A 198 -0.68 2.90 39.17
C GLU A 198 -2.10 2.82 39.75
N ASP A 199 -3.03 3.64 39.23
CA ASP A 199 -4.46 3.47 39.47
C ASP A 199 -4.90 2.12 38.89
N GLU A 200 -4.94 1.10 39.74
CA GLU A 200 -5.27 -0.29 39.40
C GLU A 200 -6.75 -0.41 38.99
N PHE A 201 -7.02 -0.31 37.69
CA PHE A 201 -8.35 -0.56 37.14
C PHE A 201 -8.74 -2.03 37.30
N SER A 202 -9.38 -2.36 38.42
CA SER A 202 -9.98 -3.67 38.69
C SER A 202 -11.35 -3.81 37.99
N PRO A 203 -11.50 -4.67 36.97
CA PRO A 203 -12.80 -4.91 36.35
C PRO A 203 -13.49 -6.10 37.04
N THR A 204 -14.19 -5.84 38.16
CA THR A 204 -15.13 -6.80 38.77
C THR A 204 -16.49 -6.76 38.06
N VAL A 205 -16.48 -6.96 36.73
CA VAL A 205 -17.69 -7.16 35.91
C VAL A 205 -17.40 -8.22 34.86
N GLU A 206 -18.21 -9.28 34.82
CA GLU A 206 -18.28 -10.20 33.68
C GLU A 206 -18.93 -9.47 32.49
N GLY A 207 -18.12 -8.74 31.73
CA GLY A 207 -18.57 -8.01 30.55
C GLY A 207 -18.95 -8.95 29.41
N THR A 208 -20.20 -8.89 28.97
CA THR A 208 -20.63 -9.52 27.70
C THR A 208 -19.85 -8.91 26.53
N ALA A 209 -19.69 -9.64 25.43
CA ALA A 209 -18.89 -9.19 24.27
C ALA A 209 -19.38 -7.87 23.63
N GLU A 210 -20.61 -7.44 23.91
CA GLU A 210 -21.17 -6.15 23.50
C GLU A 210 -20.57 -4.95 24.26
N SER A 211 -20.04 -5.17 25.46
CA SER A 211 -19.41 -4.13 26.30
C SER A 211 -17.97 -3.79 25.90
N TYR A 212 -17.37 -4.55 24.96
CA TYR A 212 -16.03 -4.29 24.47
C TYR A 212 -15.95 -2.98 23.65
N PRO A 213 -14.81 -2.26 23.69
CA PRO A 213 -14.62 -1.06 22.89
C PRO A 213 -14.69 -1.36 21.39
N ASN A 214 -15.13 -0.39 20.58
CA ASN A 214 -15.43 -0.61 19.16
C ASN A 214 -14.25 -1.15 18.35
N TRP A 215 -13.01 -0.78 18.69
CA TRP A 215 -11.81 -1.31 18.04
C TRP A 215 -11.63 -2.82 18.29
N LEU A 216 -11.97 -3.31 19.48
CA LEU A 216 -11.89 -4.73 19.82
C LEU A 216 -13.04 -5.51 19.18
N ARG A 217 -14.25 -4.92 19.16
CA ARG A 217 -15.40 -5.46 18.43
C ARG A 217 -15.14 -5.55 16.92
N PHE A 218 -14.38 -4.61 16.36
CA PHE A 218 -13.86 -4.69 14.99
C PHE A 218 -12.86 -5.85 14.84
N HIS A 219 -11.87 -5.99 15.74
CA HIS A 219 -10.89 -7.07 15.68
C HIS A 219 -11.50 -8.47 15.71
N ILE A 220 -12.46 -8.73 16.61
CA ILE A 220 -13.17 -10.03 16.67
C ILE A 220 -14.12 -10.28 15.49
N GLY A 221 -14.54 -9.22 14.78
CA GLY A 221 -15.39 -9.31 13.60
C GLY A 221 -14.66 -9.68 12.30
N ILE A 222 -13.32 -9.65 12.30
CA ILE A 222 -12.51 -10.04 11.14
C ILE A 222 -12.67 -11.55 10.89
N ASN A 223 -12.99 -11.92 9.65
CA ASN A 223 -13.16 -13.30 9.21
C ASN A 223 -12.39 -13.59 7.90
N ARG A 224 -12.45 -14.82 7.39
CA ARG A 224 -11.72 -15.26 6.18
C ARG A 224 -11.98 -14.42 4.93
N TYR A 225 -13.16 -13.81 4.80
CA TYR A 225 -13.65 -13.21 3.57
C TYR A 225 -13.66 -11.68 3.57
N GLU A 226 -13.74 -11.06 4.75
CA GLU A 226 -13.83 -9.61 4.92
C GLU A 226 -13.16 -9.11 6.20
N LEU A 227 -12.77 -7.84 6.19
CA LEU A 227 -12.24 -7.16 7.37
C LEU A 227 -13.35 -6.60 8.27
N TYR A 228 -14.54 -6.34 7.72
CA TYR A 228 -15.72 -5.87 8.45
C TYR A 228 -17.00 -6.14 7.65
N PRO A 229 -18.15 -6.44 8.29
CA PRO A 229 -19.40 -6.67 7.59
C PRO A 229 -20.00 -5.39 7.00
N ARG A 230 -20.67 -5.56 5.85
CA ARG A 230 -21.31 -4.49 5.05
C ARG A 230 -22.25 -3.58 5.86
N HIS A 231 -23.03 -4.17 6.76
CA HIS A 231 -23.90 -3.48 7.69
C HIS A 231 -23.36 -3.67 9.12
N SER A 232 -22.57 -2.69 9.59
CA SER A 232 -21.89 -2.79 10.88
C SER A 232 -22.06 -1.51 11.69
N ALA A 233 -22.87 -1.57 12.76
CA ALA A 233 -22.95 -0.48 13.74
C ALA A 233 -21.61 -0.25 14.45
N VAL A 234 -20.78 -1.29 14.58
CA VAL A 234 -19.42 -1.22 15.14
C VAL A 234 -18.51 -0.38 14.24
N LEU A 235 -18.65 -0.48 12.91
CA LEU A 235 -17.86 0.31 11.96
C LEU A 235 -18.13 1.81 12.14
N GLU A 236 -19.40 2.21 12.13
CA GLU A 236 -19.78 3.63 12.29
C GLU A 236 -19.39 4.18 13.66
N ALA A 237 -19.53 3.37 14.72
CA ALA A 237 -19.08 3.72 16.06
C ALA A 237 -17.55 3.86 16.15
N LEU A 238 -16.79 2.97 15.49
CA LEU A 238 -15.33 3.05 15.44
C LEU A 238 -14.84 4.28 14.65
N LEU A 239 -15.47 4.63 13.53
CA LEU A 239 -15.16 5.87 12.80
C LEU A 239 -15.36 7.10 13.70
N LYS A 240 -16.45 7.14 14.47
CA LYS A 240 -16.71 8.19 15.46
C LYS A 240 -15.69 8.21 16.61
N ASP A 241 -15.24 7.05 17.09
CA ASP A 241 -14.19 6.95 18.11
C ASP A 241 -12.87 7.56 17.59
N LEU A 242 -12.46 7.25 16.36
CA LEU A 242 -11.22 7.81 15.77
C LEU A 242 -11.24 9.35 15.75
N VAL A 243 -12.37 9.95 15.37
CA VAL A 243 -12.56 11.41 15.34
C VAL A 243 -12.55 12.02 16.75
N SER A 244 -13.29 11.43 17.69
CA SER A 244 -13.65 12.10 18.96
C SER A 244 -12.87 11.64 20.19
N GLN A 245 -12.32 10.43 20.20
CA GLN A 245 -11.71 9.85 21.40
C GLN A 245 -10.43 10.60 21.80
N LYS A 246 -10.22 10.77 23.10
CA LYS A 246 -9.05 11.46 23.63
C LYS A 246 -7.77 10.68 23.33
N ILE A 247 -6.81 11.35 22.69
CA ILE A 247 -5.45 10.84 22.47
C ILE A 247 -4.68 10.95 23.80
N THR A 248 -4.06 9.86 24.24
CA THR A 248 -3.36 9.76 25.54
C THR A 248 -1.85 9.55 25.38
N SER A 249 -1.41 9.02 24.25
CA SER A 249 0.01 8.83 23.93
C SER A 249 0.23 8.87 22.42
N VAL A 250 1.34 9.46 21.99
CA VAL A 250 1.79 9.42 20.59
C VAL A 250 3.24 8.96 20.49
N ALA A 251 3.51 8.06 19.54
CA ALA A 251 4.85 7.60 19.20
C ALA A 251 5.07 7.68 17.68
N MET A 252 6.31 7.82 17.24
CA MET A 252 6.63 7.77 15.81
C MET A 252 6.82 6.32 15.36
N LYS A 253 6.27 5.95 14.19
CA LYS A 253 6.50 4.61 13.64
C LYS A 253 7.95 4.49 13.16
N SER A 254 8.71 3.58 13.75
CA SER A 254 10.08 3.28 13.31
C SER A 254 10.12 2.65 11.91
N GLY A 255 11.21 2.93 11.19
CA GLY A 255 11.50 2.35 9.87
C GLY A 255 10.54 2.76 8.75
N GLY A 256 9.73 3.82 8.93
CA GLY A 256 8.82 4.32 7.90
C GLY A 256 9.53 5.07 6.77
N THR A 257 9.06 4.92 5.54
CA THR A 257 9.54 5.70 4.38
C THR A 257 9.20 7.18 4.52
N GLN A 258 7.96 7.49 4.93
CA GLN A 258 7.48 8.84 5.24
C GLN A 258 6.95 8.89 6.68
N LEU A 259 6.67 10.11 7.17
CA LEU A 259 6.21 10.34 8.53
C LEU A 259 4.85 9.67 8.81
N LYS A 260 4.83 8.72 9.74
CA LYS A 260 3.63 8.05 10.26
C LYS A 260 3.71 8.05 11.79
N LEU A 261 2.66 8.49 12.46
CA LEU A 261 2.57 8.43 13.93
C LEU A 261 1.61 7.32 14.36
N ILE A 262 1.85 6.75 15.53
CA ILE A 262 0.95 5.83 16.21
C ILE A 262 0.31 6.62 17.34
N MET A 263 -1.01 6.78 17.29
CA MET A 263 -1.80 7.43 18.33
C MET A 263 -2.52 6.37 19.15
N THR A 264 -2.34 6.41 20.47
CA THR A 264 -3.08 5.58 21.43
C THR A 264 -4.16 6.44 22.08
N PHE A 265 -5.35 5.87 22.19
CA PHE A 265 -6.53 6.52 22.74
C PHE A 265 -6.82 6.11 24.19
N GLN A 266 -7.69 6.85 24.86
CA GLN A 266 -8.11 6.58 26.24
C GLN A 266 -8.80 5.21 26.44
N ASN A 267 -9.39 4.62 25.38
CA ASN A 267 -9.97 3.27 25.42
C ASN A 267 -8.97 2.18 24.97
N TYR A 268 -7.66 2.44 25.09
CA TYR A 268 -6.54 1.58 24.67
C TYR A 268 -6.45 1.27 23.16
N GLY A 269 -7.42 1.70 22.35
CA GLY A 269 -7.37 1.56 20.91
C GLY A 269 -6.20 2.34 20.31
N GLN A 270 -5.71 1.90 19.15
CA GLN A 270 -4.64 2.56 18.42
C GLN A 270 -5.05 2.90 16.98
N ALA A 271 -4.48 3.97 16.46
CA ALA A 271 -4.60 4.37 15.06
C ALA A 271 -3.27 4.84 14.47
N LEU A 272 -3.09 4.57 13.17
CA LEU A 272 -2.00 5.09 12.37
C LEU A 272 -2.40 6.46 11.84
N PHE A 273 -1.75 7.51 12.33
CA PHE A 273 -1.95 8.87 11.87
C PHE A 273 -0.99 9.21 10.72
N LYS A 274 -1.56 9.60 9.58
CA LYS A 274 -0.83 10.23 8.47
C LYS A 274 -1.27 11.70 8.35
N PRO A 275 -0.38 12.67 8.57
CA PRO A 275 -0.73 14.09 8.50
C PRO A 275 -0.89 14.59 7.06
N MET A 276 -1.51 15.76 6.91
CA MET A 276 -1.54 16.53 5.67
C MET A 276 -0.13 16.92 5.21
N LYS A 277 0.27 16.44 4.02
CA LYS A 277 1.53 16.82 3.33
C LYS A 277 1.31 17.70 2.08
N GLN A 278 0.13 17.66 1.48
CA GLN A 278 -0.24 18.44 0.29
C GLN A 278 -1.68 18.95 0.41
N THR A 279 -2.00 20.05 -0.28
CA THR A 279 -3.36 20.63 -0.36
C THR A 279 -4.27 19.79 -1.27
N ARG A 280 -5.58 20.08 -1.28
CA ARG A 280 -6.58 19.28 -2.01
C ARG A 280 -6.56 19.54 -3.52
N GLU A 281 -6.00 20.68 -3.92
CA GLU A 281 -5.91 21.18 -5.29
C GLU A 281 -4.57 20.84 -5.97
N GLN A 282 -3.59 20.37 -5.20
CA GLN A 282 -2.26 20.03 -5.70
C GLN A 282 -2.21 18.64 -6.33
N GLU A 283 -2.03 18.60 -7.66
CA GLU A 283 -1.55 17.38 -8.32
C GLU A 283 -0.04 17.19 -8.08
N THR A 284 0.38 15.93 -7.96
CA THR A 284 1.79 15.55 -7.98
C THR A 284 2.42 15.92 -9.33
N PRO A 285 3.63 16.50 -9.38
CA PRO A 285 4.27 16.86 -10.65
C PRO A 285 4.40 15.66 -11.62
N PRO A 286 4.38 15.91 -12.95
CA PRO A 286 4.57 14.84 -13.94
C PRO A 286 5.92 14.14 -13.78
N ASP A 287 6.98 14.88 -13.44
CA ASP A 287 8.36 14.39 -13.30
C ASP A 287 8.62 13.53 -12.04
N PHE A 288 7.65 13.46 -11.12
CA PHE A 288 7.77 12.64 -9.92
C PHE A 288 7.50 11.17 -10.26
N PHE A 289 8.55 10.35 -10.09
CA PHE A 289 8.40 8.89 -10.05
C PHE A 289 7.50 8.47 -8.88
N TYR A 290 6.76 7.37 -9.06
CA TYR A 290 5.81 6.83 -8.07
C TYR A 290 6.40 6.64 -6.66
N PHE A 291 7.69 6.30 -6.52
CA PHE A 291 8.37 6.15 -5.23
C PHE A 291 8.71 7.49 -4.54
N SER A 292 8.79 8.58 -5.31
CA SER A 292 9.02 9.96 -4.83
C SER A 292 7.72 10.72 -4.53
N ASP A 293 6.55 10.12 -4.76
CA ASP A 293 5.28 10.79 -4.44
C ASP A 293 5.08 10.98 -2.92
N PHE A 294 4.18 11.86 -2.52
CA PHE A 294 3.83 12.06 -1.11
C PHE A 294 2.71 11.12 -0.67
N GLU A 295 2.72 10.68 0.59
CA GLU A 295 1.54 10.09 1.21
C GLU A 295 0.55 11.19 1.65
N ARG A 296 -0.74 10.99 1.37
CA ARG A 296 -1.83 11.93 1.64
C ARG A 296 -2.84 11.30 2.60
N HIS A 297 -3.23 12.04 3.63
CA HIS A 297 -4.38 11.69 4.46
C HIS A 297 -5.67 11.45 3.66
N ASN A 298 -5.96 12.33 2.70
CA ASN A 298 -7.12 12.24 1.80
C ASN A 298 -7.23 10.90 1.08
N ALA A 299 -6.09 10.35 0.67
CA ALA A 299 -6.06 9.12 -0.10
C ALA A 299 -6.33 7.89 0.78
N GLU A 300 -5.89 7.88 2.05
CA GLU A 300 -6.24 6.80 2.98
C GLU A 300 -7.74 6.79 3.30
N ILE A 301 -8.33 7.97 3.55
CA ILE A 301 -9.77 8.06 3.87
C ILE A 301 -10.60 7.71 2.62
N ALA A 302 -10.30 8.33 1.47
CA ALA A 302 -11.01 8.04 0.23
C ALA A 302 -10.85 6.58 -0.24
N ALA A 303 -9.71 5.95 0.01
CA ALA A 303 -9.50 4.53 -0.27
C ALA A 303 -10.44 3.64 0.56
N PHE A 304 -10.63 3.92 1.85
CA PHE A 304 -11.58 3.19 2.70
C PHE A 304 -13.03 3.32 2.19
N HIS A 305 -13.48 4.52 1.85
CA HIS A 305 -14.84 4.73 1.32
C HIS A 305 -15.03 4.07 -0.06
N LEU A 306 -14.02 4.10 -0.93
CA LEU A 306 -14.05 3.43 -2.24
C LEU A 306 -14.09 1.90 -2.10
N ASP A 307 -13.28 1.32 -1.23
CA ASP A 307 -13.24 -0.11 -0.92
C ASP A 307 -14.58 -0.61 -0.36
N ARG A 308 -15.26 0.22 0.44
CA ARG A 308 -16.62 0.00 0.93
C ARG A 308 -17.68 0.08 -0.18
N ILE A 309 -17.59 1.05 -1.10
CA ILE A 309 -18.53 1.21 -2.24
C ILE A 309 -18.37 0.12 -3.30
N LEU A 310 -17.16 -0.45 -3.46
CA LEU A 310 -16.92 -1.65 -4.26
C LEU A 310 -17.34 -2.94 -3.52
N ASP A 311 -17.68 -2.83 -2.23
CA ASP A 311 -17.99 -3.91 -1.29
C ASP A 311 -16.88 -4.99 -1.22
N PHE A 312 -15.64 -4.54 -1.36
CA PHE A 312 -14.44 -5.35 -1.12
C PHE A 312 -14.23 -5.57 0.38
N ARG A 313 -14.36 -4.53 1.20
CA ARG A 313 -14.24 -4.56 2.67
C ARG A 313 -12.87 -5.08 3.15
N ARG A 314 -11.78 -4.55 2.57
CA ARG A 314 -10.39 -4.97 2.76
C ARG A 314 -9.46 -3.86 3.28
N VAL A 315 -9.89 -2.60 3.30
CA VAL A 315 -9.16 -1.47 3.91
C VAL A 315 -9.58 -1.31 5.39
N PRO A 316 -8.66 -1.16 6.36
CA PRO A 316 -9.03 -0.84 7.75
C PRO A 316 -9.84 0.46 7.85
N PRO A 317 -10.75 0.62 8.82
CA PRO A 317 -11.54 1.84 8.97
C PRO A 317 -10.66 3.08 9.13
N VAL A 318 -10.89 4.11 8.32
CA VAL A 318 -10.12 5.37 8.34
C VAL A 318 -11.07 6.56 8.46
N ALA A 319 -10.77 7.47 9.38
CA ALA A 319 -11.48 8.75 9.52
C ALA A 319 -10.51 9.94 9.53
N GLY A 320 -10.97 11.10 9.04
CA GLY A 320 -10.27 12.36 9.12
C GLY A 320 -10.42 13.04 10.48
N ARG A 321 -9.34 13.64 10.97
CA ARG A 321 -9.35 14.44 12.21
C ARG A 321 -8.46 15.67 12.10
N LEU A 322 -8.95 16.78 12.63
CA LEU A 322 -8.16 17.97 12.93
C LEU A 322 -7.53 17.79 14.32
N VAL A 323 -6.20 17.65 14.37
CA VAL A 323 -5.44 17.34 15.59
C VAL A 323 -4.72 18.59 16.09
N ASN A 324 -4.83 18.89 17.39
CA ASN A 324 -4.03 19.96 17.99
C ASN A 324 -2.59 19.46 18.23
N MET A 325 -1.63 19.95 17.45
CA MET A 325 -0.24 19.50 17.41
C MET A 325 0.48 19.70 18.75
N THR A 326 0.08 20.72 19.51
CA THR A 326 0.59 20.99 20.85
C THR A 326 0.06 19.96 21.85
N ARG A 327 -1.24 19.98 22.12
CA ARG A 327 -1.89 19.21 23.19
C ARG A 327 -2.01 17.72 22.88
N GLU A 328 -2.18 17.34 21.62
CA GLU A 328 -2.53 15.97 21.19
C GLU A 328 -1.38 15.26 20.46
N ILE A 329 -0.23 15.92 20.25
CA ILE A 329 0.99 15.28 19.74
C ILE A 329 2.19 15.59 20.64
N ARG A 330 2.62 16.86 20.73
CA ARG A 330 3.85 17.27 21.41
C ARG A 330 3.82 16.99 22.91
N ASP A 331 2.72 17.34 23.57
CA ASP A 331 2.63 17.31 25.04
C ASP A 331 2.25 15.92 25.59
N VAL A 332 1.87 14.99 24.71
CA VAL A 332 1.50 13.60 25.04
C VAL A 332 2.48 12.56 24.49
N THR A 333 3.56 12.97 23.81
CA THR A 333 4.59 12.02 23.35
C THR A 333 5.70 11.82 24.40
N ARG A 334 6.05 10.55 24.64
CA ARG A 334 7.28 10.16 25.37
C ARG A 334 8.45 9.90 24.42
N ASP A 335 8.22 9.95 23.10
CA ASP A 335 9.25 9.74 22.08
C ASP A 335 10.12 10.99 21.94
N LYS A 336 11.30 10.94 22.57
CA LYS A 336 12.31 12.01 22.54
C LYS A 336 12.80 12.34 21.13
N LYS A 337 12.70 11.44 20.15
CA LYS A 337 13.06 11.73 18.75
C LYS A 337 12.02 12.62 18.12
N LEU A 338 10.74 12.23 18.20
CA LEU A 338 9.62 13.03 17.71
C LEU A 338 9.57 14.41 18.37
N TRP A 339 9.59 14.45 19.71
CA TRP A 339 9.47 15.67 20.50
C TRP A 339 10.53 16.73 20.14
N ARG A 340 11.79 16.32 19.90
CA ARG A 340 12.89 17.22 19.54
C ARG A 340 12.74 17.90 18.17
N THR A 341 11.83 17.43 17.31
CA THR A 341 11.60 18.02 15.99
C THR A 341 10.56 19.15 15.99
N PHE A 342 9.94 19.44 17.14
CA PHE A 342 9.00 20.55 17.26
C PHE A 342 9.72 21.90 17.35
N PHE A 343 9.24 22.88 16.58
CA PHE A 343 9.76 24.25 16.59
C PHE A 343 8.64 25.26 16.27
N ILE A 344 8.93 26.55 16.49
CA ILE A 344 8.07 27.66 16.07
C ILE A 344 8.65 28.26 14.79
N SER A 345 7.83 28.35 13.74
CA SER A 345 8.22 28.96 12.46
C SER A 345 8.30 30.49 12.54
N PRO A 346 8.96 31.16 11.57
CA PRO A 346 8.96 32.64 11.48
C PRO A 346 7.56 33.27 11.37
N ALA A 347 6.56 32.50 10.94
CA ALA A 347 5.15 32.90 10.91
C ALA A 347 4.40 32.67 12.24
N ASN A 348 5.12 32.35 13.32
CA ASN A 348 4.60 32.04 14.65
C ASN A 348 3.66 30.81 14.72
N ASN A 349 3.75 29.90 13.75
CA ASN A 349 3.02 28.62 13.76
C ASN A 349 3.88 27.50 14.38
N VAL A 350 3.23 26.55 15.05
CA VAL A 350 3.85 25.31 15.56
C VAL A 350 4.11 24.36 14.40
N CYS A 351 5.34 23.85 14.30
CA CYS A 351 5.77 22.95 13.24
C CYS A 351 6.52 21.73 13.80
N PHE A 352 6.51 20.61 13.08
CA PHE A 352 7.34 19.44 13.35
C PHE A 352 7.62 18.64 12.07
N TYR A 353 8.64 17.77 12.08
CA TYR A 353 9.01 16.95 10.91
C TYR A 353 9.32 15.48 11.21
N GLY A 354 9.57 15.11 12.47
CA GLY A 354 9.90 13.73 12.86
C GLY A 354 11.21 13.20 12.27
N GLU A 355 11.37 11.87 12.29
CA GLU A 355 12.57 11.17 11.83
C GLU A 355 12.15 9.97 10.94
N CYS A 356 12.25 10.14 9.63
CA CYS A 356 11.96 9.12 8.61
C CYS A 356 12.88 9.32 7.39
N SER A 357 12.87 8.41 6.41
CA SER A 357 13.84 8.46 5.30
C SER A 357 13.51 9.43 4.17
N TYR A 358 12.23 9.80 3.95
CA TYR A 358 11.79 10.76 2.94
C TYR A 358 10.93 11.86 3.56
N TYR A 359 11.27 13.12 3.29
CA TYR A 359 10.46 14.29 3.67
C TYR A 359 10.23 14.43 5.18
N CYS A 360 11.26 14.12 5.98
CA CYS A 360 11.35 14.36 7.44
C CYS A 360 12.54 15.25 7.76
N SER A 361 12.42 16.53 7.43
CA SER A 361 13.44 17.57 7.61
C SER A 361 12.76 18.94 7.73
N THR A 362 13.49 19.97 8.19
CA THR A 362 12.93 21.30 8.44
C THR A 362 12.29 21.93 7.20
N GLU A 363 12.86 21.72 6.01
CA GLU A 363 12.31 22.22 4.73
C GLU A 363 11.08 21.44 4.23
N HIS A 364 10.76 20.29 4.85
CA HIS A 364 9.52 19.52 4.63
C HIS A 364 8.64 19.47 5.89
N ALA A 365 8.85 20.40 6.83
CA ALA A 365 8.14 20.42 8.10
C ALA A 365 6.64 20.68 7.93
N LEU A 366 5.86 20.05 8.80
CA LEU A 366 4.42 20.13 8.85
C LEU A 366 4.04 21.17 9.89
N CYS A 367 3.38 22.23 9.46
CA CYS A 367 3.04 23.39 10.26
C CYS A 367 1.53 23.57 10.38
N GLY A 368 1.05 23.86 11.59
CA GLY A 368 -0.34 24.20 11.84
C GLY A 368 -0.67 25.66 11.50
N LYS A 369 -1.91 26.06 11.77
CA LYS A 369 -2.37 27.46 11.66
C LYS A 369 -3.28 27.86 12.83
N PRO A 370 -2.73 28.22 14.01
CA PRO A 370 -1.31 28.23 14.35
C PRO A 370 -0.77 26.86 14.78
N ASP A 371 -1.60 25.99 15.34
CA ASP A 371 -1.16 24.75 16.01
C ASP A 371 -2.06 23.53 15.74
N GLN A 372 -3.00 23.61 14.80
CA GLN A 372 -3.82 22.47 14.37
C GLN A 372 -3.42 21.99 12.97
N ILE A 373 -3.45 20.67 12.75
CA ILE A 373 -3.18 20.03 11.46
C ILE A 373 -4.19 18.92 11.16
N GLU A 374 -4.61 18.82 9.90
CA GLU A 374 -5.45 17.73 9.40
C GLU A 374 -4.63 16.44 9.21
N GLY A 375 -5.28 15.30 9.41
CA GLY A 375 -4.70 14.00 9.06
C GLY A 375 -5.72 12.86 9.13
N SER A 376 -5.32 11.70 8.63
CA SER A 376 -6.13 10.49 8.58
C SER A 376 -5.72 9.57 9.72
N LEU A 377 -6.69 9.09 10.49
CA LEU A 377 -6.52 8.05 11.49
C LEU A 377 -7.04 6.74 10.94
N ALA A 378 -6.14 5.84 10.56
CA ALA A 378 -6.50 4.46 10.19
C ALA A 378 -6.49 3.58 11.44
N ALA A 379 -7.59 2.92 11.77
CA ALA A 379 -7.68 2.00 12.88
C ALA A 379 -6.61 0.90 12.76
N PHE A 380 -5.91 0.60 13.86
CA PHE A 380 -4.95 -0.49 13.86
C PHE A 380 -5.65 -1.83 13.62
N LEU A 381 -5.02 -2.66 12.77
CA LEU A 381 -5.26 -4.09 12.77
C LEU A 381 -4.77 -4.72 14.09
N PRO A 382 -5.21 -5.95 14.43
CA PRO A 382 -4.73 -6.60 15.64
C PRO A 382 -3.20 -6.74 15.68
N ASP A 383 -2.66 -6.79 16.89
CA ASP A 383 -1.22 -6.93 17.14
C ASP A 383 -0.68 -8.22 16.48
N LEU A 384 0.53 -8.14 15.90
CA LEU A 384 1.15 -9.26 15.18
C LEU A 384 1.46 -10.48 16.05
N ASN A 385 1.54 -10.31 17.38
CA ASN A 385 1.68 -11.41 18.33
C ASN A 385 0.37 -12.20 18.51
N LEU A 386 -0.79 -11.56 18.27
CA LEU A 386 -2.12 -12.16 18.39
C LEU A 386 -2.66 -12.66 17.04
N ALA A 387 -2.48 -11.87 15.98
CA ALA A 387 -2.85 -12.21 14.61
C ALA A 387 -1.70 -11.91 13.66
N LYS A 388 -0.84 -12.91 13.44
CA LYS A 388 0.25 -12.81 12.47
C LYS A 388 -0.30 -12.50 11.08
N ARG A 389 0.42 -11.64 10.36
CA ARG A 389 0.16 -11.30 8.96
C ARG A 389 1.36 -11.68 8.11
N LYS A 390 1.09 -12.28 6.96
CA LYS A 390 2.11 -12.64 5.97
C LYS A 390 2.17 -11.55 4.91
N THR A 391 3.34 -10.92 4.78
CA THR A 391 3.63 -9.99 3.69
C THR A 391 4.05 -10.76 2.44
N TRP A 392 3.40 -10.47 1.33
CA TRP A 392 3.68 -11.04 0.01
C TRP A 392 4.20 -9.96 -0.93
N ARG A 393 5.17 -10.30 -1.77
CA ARG A 393 5.61 -9.44 -2.88
C ARG A 393 4.60 -9.54 -4.01
N ASN A 394 4.08 -8.41 -4.48
CA ASN A 394 3.23 -8.36 -5.67
C ASN A 394 4.07 -8.78 -6.90
N PRO A 395 3.61 -9.70 -7.78
CA PRO A 395 4.33 -10.03 -9.02
C PRO A 395 4.55 -8.77 -9.87
N TRP A 396 3.52 -7.93 -10.00
CA TRP A 396 3.56 -6.65 -10.72
C TRP A 396 4.17 -5.49 -9.93
N ARG A 397 4.97 -5.79 -8.89
CA ARG A 397 5.81 -4.78 -8.23
C ARG A 397 6.71 -4.10 -9.28
N ARG A 398 6.66 -2.76 -9.34
CA ARG A 398 7.54 -1.93 -10.18
C ARG A 398 9.03 -2.13 -9.82
N SER A 399 9.94 -1.65 -10.66
CA SER A 399 11.39 -1.83 -10.44
C SER A 399 11.95 -1.08 -9.22
N TYR A 400 11.32 0.02 -8.82
CA TYR A 400 11.84 1.05 -7.90
C TYR A 400 13.18 1.66 -8.35
N HIS A 401 13.38 1.76 -9.68
CA HIS A 401 14.62 2.29 -10.25
C HIS A 401 14.36 3.02 -11.56
N LYS A 402 14.85 4.28 -11.64
CA LYS A 402 14.56 5.25 -12.72
C LYS A 402 14.80 4.76 -14.16
N ARG A 403 15.68 3.77 -14.35
CA ARG A 403 16.13 3.28 -15.68
C ARG A 403 15.88 1.79 -15.92
N LYS A 404 15.45 1.04 -14.91
CA LYS A 404 15.25 -0.42 -15.03
C LYS A 404 13.76 -0.67 -15.16
N LYS A 405 13.35 -1.37 -16.22
CA LYS A 405 11.99 -1.91 -16.33
C LYS A 405 11.83 -3.16 -15.45
N ALA A 406 10.63 -3.40 -14.94
CA ALA A 406 10.25 -4.68 -14.36
C ALA A 406 9.99 -5.73 -15.47
N GLU A 407 9.99 -7.02 -15.12
CA GLU A 407 9.77 -8.10 -16.10
C GLU A 407 8.43 -7.96 -16.83
N TRP A 408 7.34 -7.71 -16.10
CA TRP A 408 6.01 -7.46 -16.66
C TRP A 408 5.89 -6.21 -17.56
N GLU A 409 6.86 -5.28 -17.53
CA GLU A 409 6.90 -4.10 -18.42
C GLU A 409 7.59 -4.41 -19.77
N VAL A 410 8.23 -5.58 -19.90
CA VAL A 410 8.91 -6.02 -21.13
C VAL A 410 8.34 -7.32 -21.69
N ASP A 411 7.84 -8.20 -20.83
CA ASP A 411 7.17 -9.44 -21.22
C ASP A 411 5.65 -9.22 -21.37
N PRO A 412 5.10 -9.35 -22.60
CA PRO A 412 3.68 -9.19 -22.84
C PRO A 412 2.81 -10.30 -22.23
N ASP A 413 3.36 -11.48 -21.98
CA ASP A 413 2.64 -12.69 -21.60
C ASP A 413 3.02 -13.18 -20.18
N TYR A 414 3.69 -12.31 -19.41
CA TYR A 414 4.13 -12.50 -18.01
C TYR A 414 3.08 -13.13 -17.07
N CYS A 415 1.79 -12.83 -17.24
CA CYS A 415 0.77 -13.44 -16.38
C CYS A 415 0.65 -14.96 -16.55
N ASP A 416 1.07 -15.53 -17.68
CA ASP A 416 1.01 -16.98 -17.88
C ASP A 416 2.07 -17.73 -17.06
N GLU A 417 3.21 -17.09 -16.74
CA GLU A 417 4.14 -17.56 -15.71
C GLU A 417 3.55 -17.38 -14.30
N VAL A 418 2.92 -16.22 -14.03
CA VAL A 418 2.28 -15.96 -12.71
C VAL A 418 1.18 -16.97 -12.42
N LYS A 419 0.33 -17.32 -13.40
CA LYS A 419 -0.72 -18.36 -13.29
C LYS A 419 -0.18 -19.77 -12.96
N GLN A 420 1.12 -20.00 -13.12
CA GLN A 420 1.80 -21.26 -12.77
C GLN A 420 2.62 -21.17 -11.47
N THR A 421 2.71 -19.98 -10.87
CA THR A 421 3.57 -19.68 -9.73
C THR A 421 2.79 -19.66 -8.43
N PRO A 422 3.09 -20.52 -7.44
CA PRO A 422 2.44 -20.45 -6.12
C PRO A 422 2.66 -19.10 -5.42
N PRO A 423 1.63 -18.52 -4.77
CA PRO A 423 0.28 -19.06 -4.51
C PRO A 423 -0.78 -18.67 -5.55
N TYR A 424 -0.39 -18.22 -6.75
CA TYR A 424 -1.31 -17.68 -7.77
C TYR A 424 -1.87 -18.76 -8.72
N ASP A 425 -1.34 -19.98 -8.63
CA ASP A 425 -1.76 -21.17 -9.38
C ASP A 425 -3.06 -21.80 -8.88
N ARG A 426 -3.53 -21.41 -7.68
CA ARG A 426 -4.64 -22.05 -6.96
C ARG A 426 -5.50 -21.04 -6.22
N GLY A 427 -6.73 -21.45 -5.92
CA GLY A 427 -7.65 -20.69 -5.09
C GLY A 427 -8.04 -19.35 -5.73
N THR A 428 -8.38 -18.38 -4.89
CA THR A 428 -8.84 -17.06 -5.36
C THR A 428 -7.72 -16.04 -5.56
N ARG A 429 -6.47 -16.35 -5.18
CA ARG A 429 -5.43 -15.33 -4.98
C ARG A 429 -5.14 -14.46 -6.20
N LEU A 430 -5.18 -15.03 -7.41
CA LEU A 430 -4.99 -14.26 -8.63
C LEU A 430 -6.13 -13.24 -8.82
N LEU A 431 -7.37 -13.63 -8.56
CA LEU A 431 -8.56 -12.77 -8.66
C LEU A 431 -8.53 -11.67 -7.58
N ASP A 432 -8.02 -11.97 -6.39
CA ASP A 432 -7.84 -10.96 -5.33
C ASP A 432 -6.81 -9.89 -5.73
N ILE A 433 -5.80 -10.23 -6.53
CA ILE A 433 -4.91 -9.24 -7.18
C ILE A 433 -5.67 -8.44 -8.25
N MET A 434 -6.59 -9.04 -9.00
CA MET A 434 -7.38 -8.30 -10.01
C MET A 434 -8.29 -7.25 -9.37
N ASP A 435 -8.99 -7.60 -8.27
CA ASP A 435 -9.75 -6.64 -7.46
C ASP A 435 -8.87 -5.49 -6.95
N MET A 436 -7.72 -5.82 -6.34
CA MET A 436 -6.74 -4.85 -5.84
C MET A 436 -6.17 -3.96 -6.95
N THR A 437 -5.95 -4.52 -8.14
CA THR A 437 -5.48 -3.80 -9.34
C THR A 437 -6.51 -2.78 -9.82
N ILE A 438 -7.79 -3.16 -9.84
CA ILE A 438 -8.91 -2.27 -10.20
C ILE A 438 -9.02 -1.15 -9.17
N PHE A 439 -8.96 -1.48 -7.88
CA PHE A 439 -8.96 -0.53 -6.77
C PHE A 439 -7.82 0.50 -6.88
N ASP A 440 -6.59 0.03 -7.02
CA ASP A 440 -5.40 0.88 -7.17
C ASP A 440 -5.49 1.78 -8.41
N PHE A 441 -6.01 1.28 -9.54
CA PHE A 441 -6.17 2.10 -10.74
C PHE A 441 -7.23 3.20 -10.58
N LEU A 442 -8.38 2.90 -9.96
CA LEU A 442 -9.45 3.89 -9.74
C LEU A 442 -8.94 5.10 -8.94
N MET A 443 -8.08 4.87 -7.93
CA MET A 443 -7.43 5.96 -7.19
C MET A 443 -6.13 6.47 -7.83
N GLY A 444 -5.49 5.71 -8.72
CA GLY A 444 -4.22 6.05 -9.36
C GLY A 444 -2.98 5.70 -8.53
N ASN A 445 -3.08 4.74 -7.60
CA ASN A 445 -1.98 4.31 -6.76
C ASN A 445 -1.02 3.38 -7.51
N MET A 446 0.21 3.83 -7.70
CA MET A 446 1.26 3.07 -8.39
C MET A 446 2.14 2.22 -7.48
N ASP A 447 2.02 2.34 -6.15
CA ASP A 447 3.04 1.91 -5.19
C ASP A 447 2.74 0.56 -4.49
N ARG A 448 1.84 -0.26 -5.07
CA ARG A 448 1.44 -1.58 -4.54
C ARG A 448 2.55 -2.64 -4.68
N HIS A 449 3.70 -2.43 -4.03
CA HIS A 449 4.85 -3.33 -4.10
C HIS A 449 4.66 -4.65 -3.33
N HIS A 450 3.80 -4.63 -2.32
CA HIS A 450 3.54 -5.72 -1.39
C HIS A 450 2.08 -5.68 -1.00
N TYR A 451 1.58 -6.79 -0.49
CA TYR A 451 0.25 -6.92 0.10
C TYR A 451 0.32 -7.85 1.33
N GLU A 452 -0.66 -7.77 2.22
CA GLU A 452 -0.72 -8.61 3.44
C GLU A 452 -1.94 -9.54 3.41
N THR A 453 -1.80 -10.71 4.03
CA THR A 453 -2.90 -11.62 4.38
C THR A 453 -2.78 -12.04 5.85
N PHE A 454 -3.88 -12.41 6.50
CA PHE A 454 -3.80 -13.04 7.82
C PHE A 454 -3.24 -14.47 7.70
N GLU A 455 -2.27 -14.82 8.54
CA GLU A 455 -1.58 -16.12 8.46
C GLU A 455 -2.51 -17.28 8.85
N LYS A 456 -3.43 -17.05 9.82
CA LYS A 456 -4.43 -18.05 10.26
C LYS A 456 -5.24 -18.62 9.09
N PHE A 457 -5.64 -17.79 8.14
CA PHE A 457 -6.48 -18.20 7.02
C PHE A 457 -5.69 -18.84 5.86
N GLY A 458 -4.35 -18.85 5.90
CA GLY A 458 -3.53 -19.47 4.87
C GLY A 458 -3.52 -18.72 3.54
N ASN A 459 -3.74 -19.43 2.43
CA ASN A 459 -3.72 -18.84 1.09
C ASN A 459 -5.09 -18.33 0.63
N ASP A 460 -6.16 -19.06 0.96
CA ASP A 460 -7.54 -18.78 0.55
C ASP A 460 -8.22 -17.82 1.52
N THR A 461 -7.86 -16.54 1.37
CA THR A 461 -8.29 -15.40 2.18
C THR A 461 -8.15 -14.12 1.36
N PHE A 462 -8.93 -13.09 1.70
CA PHE A 462 -8.80 -11.79 1.07
C PHE A 462 -7.41 -11.15 1.29
N ILE A 463 -7.02 -10.28 0.36
CA ILE A 463 -5.83 -9.43 0.46
C ILE A 463 -6.17 -8.14 1.23
N ILE A 464 -5.39 -7.78 2.24
CA ILE A 464 -5.60 -6.54 3.01
C ILE A 464 -5.04 -5.34 2.24
N HIS A 465 -5.88 -4.34 1.99
CA HIS A 465 -5.55 -3.13 1.23
C HIS A 465 -4.96 -2.02 2.14
N LEU A 466 -3.67 -2.16 2.51
CA LEU A 466 -2.95 -1.22 3.39
C LEU A 466 -2.15 -0.15 2.61
N ASP A 467 -1.76 0.95 3.27
CA ASP A 467 -0.89 2.01 2.73
C ASP A 467 -1.36 2.58 1.37
N ASN A 468 -2.58 3.15 1.36
CA ASN A 468 -3.23 3.69 0.16
C ASN A 468 -2.87 5.17 -0.12
N GLY A 469 -2.04 5.78 0.73
CA GLY A 469 -1.74 7.22 0.77
C GLY A 469 -1.15 7.83 -0.50
N ARG A 470 -0.66 7.04 -1.46
CA ARG A 470 -0.21 7.50 -2.79
C ARG A 470 -1.29 7.43 -3.87
N GLY A 471 -2.52 7.06 -3.52
CA GLY A 471 -3.70 7.31 -4.34
C GLY A 471 -4.00 8.81 -4.46
N PHE A 472 -4.91 9.17 -5.36
CA PHE A 472 -5.46 10.52 -5.52
C PHE A 472 -4.41 11.64 -5.63
N GLY A 473 -3.24 11.34 -6.22
CA GLY A 473 -2.20 12.34 -6.48
C GLY A 473 -2.31 13.05 -7.82
N LYS A 474 -3.04 12.47 -8.78
CA LYS A 474 -3.31 13.07 -10.09
C LYS A 474 -4.78 12.81 -10.45
N HIS A 475 -5.49 13.85 -10.89
CA HIS A 475 -6.85 13.78 -11.44
C HIS A 475 -6.89 14.03 -12.95
N SER A 476 -5.91 14.75 -13.50
CA SER A 476 -5.80 15.01 -14.95
C SER A 476 -5.16 13.85 -15.73
N HIS A 477 -4.50 12.91 -15.03
CA HIS A 477 -3.84 11.74 -15.60
C HIS A 477 -4.47 10.42 -15.12
N ASP A 478 -4.48 9.42 -16.00
CA ASP A 478 -4.89 8.03 -15.70
C ASP A 478 -3.73 7.09 -15.99
N GLU A 479 -3.18 6.46 -14.96
CA GLU A 479 -1.99 5.63 -15.10
C GLU A 479 -2.33 4.20 -15.55
N LEU A 480 -2.44 4.01 -16.86
CA LEU A 480 -2.79 2.74 -17.50
C LEU A 480 -1.82 1.60 -17.14
N SER A 481 -0.57 1.88 -16.75
CA SER A 481 0.35 0.83 -16.30
C SER A 481 -0.09 0.13 -15.01
N ILE A 482 -1.03 0.72 -14.23
CA ILE A 482 -1.62 0.02 -13.08
C ILE A 482 -2.56 -1.12 -13.56
N LEU A 483 -3.28 -0.98 -14.68
CA LEU A 483 -4.18 -2.02 -15.21
C LEU A 483 -3.49 -3.16 -15.96
N VAL A 484 -2.15 -3.13 -16.07
CA VAL A 484 -1.40 -4.19 -16.76
C VAL A 484 -1.72 -5.61 -16.25
N PRO A 485 -1.81 -5.89 -14.93
CA PRO A 485 -2.20 -7.22 -14.43
C PRO A 485 -3.53 -7.68 -15.00
N LEU A 486 -4.56 -6.81 -15.01
CA LEU A 486 -5.88 -7.13 -15.55
C LEU A 486 -5.83 -7.43 -17.05
N SER A 487 -5.07 -6.64 -17.82
CA SER A 487 -4.94 -6.79 -19.27
C SER A 487 -4.04 -7.95 -19.74
N GLN A 488 -3.15 -8.44 -18.86
CA GLN A 488 -2.31 -9.61 -19.11
C GLN A 488 -3.02 -10.89 -18.67
N CYS A 489 -3.65 -10.88 -17.49
CA CYS A 489 -4.29 -12.07 -16.95
C CYS A 489 -5.65 -12.35 -17.57
N CYS A 490 -6.39 -11.30 -17.95
CA CYS A 490 -7.76 -11.35 -18.45
C CYS A 490 -8.69 -12.27 -17.64
N ARG A 491 -8.66 -12.13 -16.30
CA ARG A 491 -9.60 -12.78 -15.38
C ARG A 491 -10.15 -11.77 -14.38
N VAL A 492 -11.38 -11.93 -13.93
CA VAL A 492 -12.02 -11.09 -12.89
C VAL A 492 -13.17 -11.86 -12.24
N ARG A 493 -13.50 -11.53 -10.98
CA ARG A 493 -14.72 -12.02 -10.33
C ARG A 493 -15.96 -11.47 -11.02
N GLN A 494 -16.96 -12.32 -11.22
CA GLN A 494 -18.27 -11.90 -11.76
C GLN A 494 -18.98 -10.91 -10.81
N SER A 495 -18.86 -11.12 -9.50
CA SER A 495 -19.33 -10.17 -8.47
C SER A 495 -18.75 -8.76 -8.66
N THR A 496 -17.43 -8.65 -8.80
CA THR A 496 -16.72 -7.40 -9.07
C THR A 496 -17.16 -6.80 -10.40
N TYR A 497 -17.22 -7.57 -11.49
CA TYR A 497 -17.61 -7.08 -12.81
C TYR A 497 -19.02 -6.46 -12.81
N PHE A 498 -20.01 -7.15 -12.23
CA PHE A 498 -21.38 -6.65 -12.17
C PHE A 498 -21.52 -5.40 -11.30
N ARG A 499 -20.73 -5.27 -10.22
CA ARG A 499 -20.67 -4.02 -9.42
C ARG A 499 -20.08 -2.87 -10.21
N LEU A 500 -18.99 -3.08 -10.95
CA LEU A 500 -18.38 -2.06 -11.80
C LEU A 500 -19.35 -1.59 -12.91
N GLN A 501 -20.11 -2.51 -13.51
CA GLN A 501 -21.16 -2.18 -14.47
C GLN A 501 -22.30 -1.37 -13.84
N LEU A 502 -22.71 -1.71 -12.60
CA LEU A 502 -23.72 -0.95 -11.87
C LEU A 502 -23.25 0.48 -11.59
N LEU A 503 -22.04 0.63 -11.04
CA LEU A 503 -21.43 1.90 -10.65
C LEU A 503 -21.17 2.87 -11.83
N ALA A 504 -21.24 2.37 -13.06
CA ALA A 504 -21.13 3.15 -14.28
C ALA A 504 -22.48 3.72 -14.79
N LYS A 505 -23.62 3.32 -14.20
CA LYS A 505 -24.96 3.86 -14.51
C LYS A 505 -25.18 5.17 -13.77
N GLU A 506 -25.91 6.12 -14.37
CA GLU A 506 -26.11 7.46 -13.76
C GLU A 506 -26.82 7.42 -12.39
N ASP A 507 -27.73 6.46 -12.17
CA ASP A 507 -28.44 6.28 -10.89
C ASP A 507 -27.52 5.83 -9.74
N TYR A 508 -26.45 5.10 -10.07
CA TYR A 508 -25.46 4.53 -9.13
C TYR A 508 -24.05 5.08 -9.39
N ARG A 509 -23.97 6.29 -9.91
CA ARG A 509 -22.72 6.85 -10.44
C ARG A 509 -21.65 6.99 -9.36
N LEU A 510 -20.49 6.37 -9.59
CA LEU A 510 -19.38 6.26 -8.63
C LEU A 510 -18.99 7.61 -8.00
N SER A 511 -18.83 8.68 -8.78
CA SER A 511 -18.51 10.02 -8.25
C SER A 511 -19.53 10.53 -7.22
N ALA A 512 -20.83 10.41 -7.51
CA ALA A 512 -21.89 10.87 -6.60
C ALA A 512 -21.98 10.02 -5.33
N LEU A 513 -21.75 8.70 -5.43
CA LEU A 513 -21.69 7.81 -4.27
C LEU A 513 -20.49 8.10 -3.38
N MET A 514 -19.32 8.38 -3.98
CA MET A 514 -18.12 8.80 -3.26
C MET A 514 -18.31 10.17 -2.59
N GLU A 515 -18.91 11.13 -3.29
CA GLU A 515 -19.22 12.47 -2.74
C GLU A 515 -20.16 12.37 -1.53
N GLU A 516 -21.26 11.61 -1.66
CA GLU A 516 -22.21 11.37 -0.57
C GLU A 516 -21.55 10.65 0.62
N SER A 517 -20.76 9.60 0.35
CA SER A 517 -20.08 8.81 1.39
C SER A 517 -19.00 9.60 2.13
N LEU A 518 -18.20 10.39 1.41
CA LEU A 518 -17.15 11.24 2.00
C LEU A 518 -17.72 12.47 2.73
N SER A 519 -18.96 12.88 2.43
CA SER A 519 -19.60 14.03 3.10
C SER A 519 -19.81 13.83 4.61
N GLN A 520 -19.74 12.58 5.08
CA GLN A 520 -19.89 12.19 6.48
C GLN A 520 -18.61 12.38 7.31
N ASP A 521 -17.45 12.56 6.67
CA ASP A 521 -16.17 12.77 7.35
C ASP A 521 -16.01 14.23 7.82
N HIS A 522 -15.36 14.43 8.96
CA HIS A 522 -15.17 15.76 9.55
C HIS A 522 -14.23 16.67 8.72
N LEU A 523 -13.39 16.09 7.86
CA LEU A 523 -12.51 16.81 6.92
C LEU A 523 -13.14 16.99 5.52
N SER A 524 -14.45 16.79 5.39
CA SER A 524 -15.18 17.07 4.15
C SER A 524 -15.06 18.54 3.73
N PRO A 525 -14.80 18.87 2.45
CA PRO A 525 -14.70 17.96 1.31
C PRO A 525 -13.34 17.25 1.19
N LEU A 526 -13.35 15.91 1.17
CA LEU A 526 -12.11 15.13 1.14
C LEU A 526 -11.44 15.06 -0.25
N LEU A 527 -12.23 14.92 -1.31
CA LEU A 527 -11.78 14.94 -2.70
C LEU A 527 -12.42 16.12 -3.43
N ILE A 528 -11.62 16.86 -4.21
CA ILE A 528 -12.15 17.88 -5.11
C ILE A 528 -12.85 17.25 -6.32
N GLN A 529 -13.78 17.99 -6.92
CA GLN A 529 -14.62 17.50 -8.01
C GLN A 529 -13.86 16.87 -9.20
N PRO A 530 -12.68 17.37 -9.63
CA PRO A 530 -11.87 16.69 -10.64
C PRO A 530 -11.46 15.26 -10.28
N HIS A 531 -11.18 14.93 -9.01
CA HIS A 531 -10.86 13.56 -8.59
C HIS A 531 -12.10 12.66 -8.69
N LEU A 532 -13.26 13.14 -8.23
CA LEU A 532 -14.52 12.40 -8.33
C LEU A 532 -14.86 12.09 -9.81
N GLN A 533 -14.73 13.09 -10.70
CA GLN A 533 -14.90 12.90 -12.14
C GLN A 533 -13.87 11.94 -12.77
N ALA A 534 -12.62 11.95 -12.28
CA ALA A 534 -11.59 11.02 -12.72
C ALA A 534 -11.94 9.57 -12.37
N MET A 535 -12.60 9.31 -11.23
CA MET A 535 -13.06 7.96 -10.87
C MET A 535 -14.09 7.42 -11.86
N ASP A 536 -15.08 8.22 -12.28
CA ASP A 536 -16.04 7.82 -13.33
C ASP A 536 -15.33 7.53 -14.67
N ARG A 537 -14.29 8.30 -15.00
CA ARG A 537 -13.51 8.12 -16.23
C ARG A 537 -12.71 6.81 -16.19
N ARG A 538 -12.03 6.57 -15.06
CA ARG A 538 -11.25 5.34 -14.80
C ARG A 538 -12.13 4.11 -14.76
N LEU A 539 -13.31 4.18 -14.15
CA LEU A 539 -14.28 3.07 -14.15
C LEU A 539 -14.65 2.62 -15.57
N ARG A 540 -14.89 3.58 -16.48
CA ARG A 540 -15.14 3.26 -17.90
C ARG A 540 -13.93 2.64 -18.58
N LEU A 541 -12.71 3.06 -18.26
CA LEU A 541 -11.48 2.44 -18.78
C LEU A 541 -11.30 0.99 -18.27
N VAL A 542 -11.64 0.69 -17.00
CA VAL A 542 -11.64 -0.69 -16.47
C VAL A 542 -12.63 -1.56 -17.25
N LEU A 543 -13.86 -1.08 -17.45
CA LEU A 543 -14.89 -1.81 -18.20
C LEU A 543 -14.49 -2.02 -19.67
N GLN A 544 -13.78 -1.07 -20.29
CA GLN A 544 -13.22 -1.22 -21.64
C GLN A 544 -12.11 -2.29 -21.71
N VAL A 545 -11.20 -2.33 -20.74
CA VAL A 545 -10.16 -3.38 -20.65
C VAL A 545 -10.81 -4.76 -20.50
N LEU A 546 -11.85 -4.87 -19.65
CA LEU A 546 -12.60 -6.11 -19.49
C LEU A 546 -13.36 -6.52 -20.76
N ALA A 547 -13.97 -5.57 -21.49
CA ALA A 547 -14.60 -5.86 -22.78
C ALA A 547 -13.58 -6.41 -23.80
N VAL A 548 -12.39 -5.80 -23.91
CA VAL A 548 -11.31 -6.30 -24.79
C VAL A 548 -10.83 -7.70 -24.38
N CYS A 549 -10.76 -8.01 -23.07
CA CYS A 549 -10.47 -9.36 -22.60
C CYS A 549 -11.58 -10.35 -23.00
N ILE A 550 -12.87 -10.00 -22.82
CA ILE A 550 -14.02 -10.85 -23.18
C ILE A 550 -14.05 -11.13 -24.68
N ASP A 551 -13.80 -10.12 -25.52
CA ASP A 551 -13.76 -10.25 -26.98
C ASP A 551 -12.59 -11.13 -27.47
N LYS A 552 -11.49 -11.17 -26.72
CA LYS A 552 -10.27 -11.95 -27.06
C LYS A 552 -10.31 -13.38 -26.54
N GLU A 553 -10.64 -13.57 -25.27
CA GLU A 553 -10.53 -14.86 -24.56
C GLU A 553 -11.88 -15.57 -24.40
N GLY A 554 -13.00 -14.86 -24.59
CA GLY A 554 -14.36 -15.36 -24.36
C GLY A 554 -14.85 -15.17 -22.92
N TYR A 555 -16.13 -14.83 -22.76
CA TYR A 555 -16.74 -14.47 -21.46
C TYR A 555 -16.45 -15.48 -20.34
N ALA A 556 -16.62 -16.78 -20.60
CA ALA A 556 -16.45 -17.84 -19.60
C ALA A 556 -14.99 -18.06 -19.14
N ASN A 557 -13.99 -17.60 -19.92
CA ASN A 557 -12.58 -17.67 -19.53
C ASN A 557 -12.14 -16.43 -18.73
N VAL A 558 -12.87 -15.32 -18.87
CA VAL A 558 -12.58 -14.04 -18.20
C VAL A 558 -13.34 -13.89 -16.87
N MET A 559 -14.58 -14.39 -16.82
CA MET A 559 -15.46 -14.23 -15.65
C MET A 559 -15.40 -15.47 -14.77
N GLU A 560 -14.83 -15.32 -13.57
CA GLU A 560 -14.95 -16.35 -12.54
C GLU A 560 -16.31 -16.22 -11.83
N GLU A 561 -17.09 -17.29 -11.85
CA GLU A 561 -18.39 -17.34 -11.16
C GLU A 561 -18.20 -17.47 -9.64
N ASP A 562 -18.49 -16.39 -8.92
CA ASP A 562 -18.45 -16.31 -7.45
C ASP A 562 -19.77 -15.83 -6.83
N LEU A 563 -20.82 -15.74 -7.64
CA LEU A 563 -22.20 -15.49 -7.21
C LEU A 563 -22.97 -16.81 -7.27
N GLN A 564 -23.35 -17.37 -6.12
CA GLN A 564 -24.23 -18.55 -6.12
C GLN A 564 -25.59 -18.19 -6.72
N GLU A 565 -26.07 -18.99 -7.68
CA GLU A 565 -27.45 -18.87 -8.15
C GLU A 565 -28.40 -19.13 -6.99
N ALA A 566 -29.36 -18.21 -6.78
CA ALA A 566 -30.43 -18.35 -5.79
C ALA A 566 -31.51 -19.36 -6.25
N THR A 567 -31.11 -20.52 -6.78
CA THR A 567 -31.97 -21.60 -7.26
C THR A 567 -32.13 -22.68 -6.20
N GLY A 568 -32.70 -22.29 -5.06
CA GLY A 568 -33.13 -23.19 -3.99
C GLY A 568 -34.35 -24.04 -4.37
N THR A 569 -34.29 -24.80 -5.46
CA THR A 569 -35.22 -25.93 -5.66
C THR A 569 -34.64 -27.17 -4.99
N HIS A 570 -35.03 -27.41 -3.74
CA HIS A 570 -34.85 -28.71 -3.09
C HIS A 570 -35.50 -29.82 -3.94
N ARG A 571 -34.71 -30.50 -4.77
CA ARG A 571 -35.01 -31.87 -5.18
C ARG A 571 -34.45 -32.81 -4.14
N SER A 572 -35.31 -33.16 -3.17
CA SER A 572 -35.04 -34.27 -2.26
C SER A 572 -34.72 -35.52 -3.07
N PRO A 573 -33.68 -36.30 -2.72
CA PRO A 573 -33.49 -37.62 -3.32
C PRO A 573 -34.64 -38.52 -2.85
N GLY A 574 -35.53 -38.87 -3.78
CA GLY A 574 -36.62 -39.78 -3.52
C GLY A 574 -36.09 -41.20 -3.31
N TYR A 575 -36.48 -41.83 -2.21
CA TYR A 575 -36.31 -43.25 -1.98
C TYR A 575 -36.98 -44.08 -3.09
N ARG A 576 -36.19 -44.87 -3.83
CA ARG A 576 -36.45 -46.30 -4.10
C ARG A 576 -35.28 -46.97 -4.82
#